data_AF-A0A5E4J2R9-F1
#
_entry.id   AF-A0A5E4J2R9-F1
#
_cell.length_a   1.000
_cell.length_b   1.000
_cell.length_c   1.000
_cell.angle_alpha   90.00
_cell.angle_beta   90.00
_cell.angle_gamma   90.00
#
_symmetry.space_group_name_H-M   'P 1'
#
loop_
_entity.id
_entity.type
_entity.pdbx_description
1 polymer ?
#
loop_
_entity_poly.entity_id
_entity_poly.type
_entity_poly.pdbx_seq_one_letter_code
_entity_poly.pdbx_strand_id
1 'polypeptide(L)'
;MNFPCEDLLLTINHCSSSIQQQIISLILGLAPISPNFIKHLTDYYADKAKVFIKDNLEKMDNDIISGNPSMPIELIEDNLDKMNWARLSYNPSLSESFFSSHLDKVWWSCLSENKSISEEFFEQHLDKIDWEYIGLNTSLSEEFFERHMDKRLDWYNLSKNTSLSEEFFERHLDKVNWYMLSSNPSMSEAFLERHLDKVDWATLSKNPSISEKFLLSHFSQINLVYVSKNTSASETFLESHLDQNVSWKNLCKNPELSEEFFERHLSKVKWHHLSRNPALNEAFLERHLDKLNWFELSSNPNVLLSFFKKHLDYINWYEMSCNKLVPETKINMFDKYLQI
;
A
#
# COMPACT_ATOMS: atom_id res chain seq x y z
N MET A 1 17.18 -17.78 32.87
CA MET A 1 17.27 -18.84 31.85
C MET A 1 18.62 -18.70 31.19
N ASN A 2 19.43 -19.77 31.19
CA ASN A 2 20.68 -19.80 30.44
C ASN A 2 20.33 -19.87 28.95
N PHE A 3 20.56 -18.78 28.24
CA PHE A 3 20.35 -18.69 26.80
C PHE A 3 21.48 -19.45 26.08
N PRO A 4 21.19 -20.28 25.07
CA PRO A 4 22.22 -20.93 24.29
C PRO A 4 22.83 -19.93 23.30
N CYS A 5 24.05 -20.26 22.87
CA CYS A 5 24.80 -19.69 21.75
C CYS A 5 25.63 -18.43 22.02
N GLU A 6 26.94 -18.67 22.27
CA GLU A 6 28.02 -17.82 21.77
C GLU A 6 27.83 -17.46 20.27
N ASP A 7 27.10 -18.28 19.50
CA ASP A 7 26.70 -18.00 18.13
C ASP A 7 25.71 -16.83 17.98
N LEU A 8 24.92 -16.50 19.03
CA LEU A 8 24.00 -15.37 19.01
C LEU A 8 24.79 -14.05 19.15
N LEU A 9 25.77 -14.02 20.04
CA LEU A 9 26.71 -12.90 20.22
C LEU A 9 27.61 -12.70 18.99
N LEU A 10 28.10 -13.78 18.37
CA LEU A 10 28.84 -13.73 17.10
C LEU A 10 27.96 -13.29 15.92
N THR A 11 26.69 -13.68 15.90
CA THR A 11 25.74 -13.24 14.86
C THR A 11 25.36 -11.78 15.05
N ILE A 12 25.17 -11.34 16.29
CA ILE A 12 24.92 -9.95 16.68
C ILE A 12 26.11 -9.06 16.29
N ASN A 13 27.35 -9.47 16.52
CA ASN A 13 28.55 -8.66 16.23
C ASN A 13 28.81 -8.39 14.73
N HIS A 14 28.12 -9.09 13.83
CA HIS A 14 28.24 -8.91 12.38
C HIS A 14 26.95 -8.43 11.71
N CYS A 15 25.92 -8.11 12.51
CA CYS A 15 24.65 -7.55 12.05
C CYS A 15 24.59 -6.04 12.30
N SER A 16 23.85 -5.31 11.47
CA SER A 16 23.46 -3.94 11.79
C SER A 16 22.64 -3.94 13.10
N SER A 17 22.74 -2.89 13.89
CA SER A 17 22.09 -2.86 15.20
C SER A 17 20.54 -2.80 15.13
N SER A 18 19.95 -2.63 13.93
CA SER A 18 18.50 -2.75 13.70
C SER A 18 18.03 -4.21 13.75
N ILE A 19 18.82 -5.14 13.19
CA ILE A 19 18.59 -6.59 13.26
C ILE A 19 18.66 -7.05 14.71
N GLN A 20 19.63 -6.53 15.47
CA GLN A 20 19.79 -6.82 16.89
C GLN A 20 18.54 -6.42 17.70
N GLN A 21 17.92 -5.26 17.40
CA GLN A 21 16.73 -4.76 18.11
C GLN A 21 15.43 -5.48 17.75
N GLN A 22 15.29 -5.98 16.51
CA GLN A 22 14.16 -6.85 16.15
C GLN A 22 14.31 -8.23 16.79
N ILE A 23 15.53 -8.75 16.89
CA ILE A 23 15.85 -9.95 17.66
C ILE A 23 15.55 -9.73 19.16
N ILE A 24 15.93 -8.58 19.74
CA ILE A 24 15.67 -8.25 21.15
C ILE A 24 14.18 -8.03 21.43
N SER A 25 13.45 -7.28 20.59
CA SER A 25 12.00 -7.05 20.75
C SER A 25 11.20 -8.35 20.62
N LEU A 26 11.66 -9.25 19.77
CA LEU A 26 11.14 -10.62 19.65
C LEU A 26 11.45 -11.47 20.88
N ILE A 27 12.68 -11.41 21.40
CA ILE A 27 13.10 -12.13 22.62
C ILE A 27 12.34 -11.62 23.84
N LEU A 28 12.04 -10.31 23.91
CA LEU A 28 11.31 -9.66 25.00
C LEU A 28 9.77 -9.71 24.82
N GLY A 29 9.26 -10.24 23.71
CA GLY A 29 7.81 -10.34 23.45
C GLY A 29 7.10 -9.01 23.22
N LEU A 30 7.82 -7.97 22.79
CA LEU A 30 7.32 -6.60 22.66
C LEU A 30 6.71 -6.30 21.28
N ALA A 31 7.04 -7.08 20.24
CA ALA A 31 6.50 -6.90 18.89
C ALA A 31 6.56 -8.19 18.03
N PRO A 32 5.63 -8.40 17.09
CA PRO A 32 5.70 -9.48 16.11
C PRO A 32 6.81 -9.25 15.06
N ILE A 33 7.22 -10.32 14.40
CA ILE A 33 8.24 -10.27 13.33
C ILE A 33 7.67 -9.57 12.09
N SER A 34 8.33 -8.51 11.63
CA SER A 34 7.92 -7.79 10.42
C SER A 34 8.36 -8.51 9.13
N PRO A 35 7.59 -8.45 8.02
CA PRO A 35 8.02 -9.00 6.73
C PRO A 35 9.36 -8.45 6.24
N ASN A 36 9.61 -7.16 6.47
CA ASN A 36 10.85 -6.49 6.08
C ASN A 36 12.07 -7.09 6.78
N PHE A 37 11.92 -7.49 8.04
CA PHE A 37 12.98 -8.17 8.77
C PHE A 37 13.31 -9.52 8.16
N ILE A 38 12.28 -10.32 7.88
CA ILE A 38 12.43 -11.63 7.23
C ILE A 38 13.11 -11.47 5.89
N LYS A 39 12.69 -10.48 5.09
CA LYS A 39 13.33 -10.16 3.81
C LYS A 39 14.82 -9.85 3.99
N HIS A 40 15.16 -8.93 4.90
CA HIS A 40 16.55 -8.57 5.14
C HIS A 40 17.40 -9.75 5.63
N LEU A 41 16.89 -10.53 6.59
CA LEU A 41 17.55 -11.75 7.05
C LEU A 41 17.80 -12.72 5.88
N THR A 42 16.79 -12.94 5.05
CA THR A 42 16.87 -13.89 3.93
C THR A 42 17.84 -13.40 2.85
N ASP A 43 17.83 -12.11 2.54
CA ASP A 43 18.68 -11.48 1.52
C ASP A 43 20.18 -11.55 1.88
N TYR A 44 20.54 -11.31 3.16
CA TYR A 44 21.94 -11.20 3.59
C TYR A 44 22.46 -12.41 4.37
N TYR A 45 21.57 -13.22 4.93
CA TYR A 45 21.91 -14.31 5.87
C TYR A 45 21.03 -15.55 5.68
N ALA A 46 20.76 -15.95 4.44
CA ALA A 46 19.81 -17.02 4.07
C ALA A 46 19.79 -18.25 5.00
N ASP A 47 20.95 -18.87 5.27
CA ASP A 47 21.03 -20.07 6.14
C ASP A 47 20.64 -19.78 7.59
N LYS A 48 21.09 -18.64 8.13
CA LYS A 48 20.73 -18.21 9.49
C LYS A 48 19.28 -17.75 9.58
N ALA A 49 18.76 -17.15 8.52
CA ALA A 49 17.37 -16.71 8.42
C ALA A 49 16.43 -17.91 8.56
N LYS A 50 16.70 -19.01 7.83
CA LYS A 50 15.90 -20.24 7.95
C LYS A 50 15.84 -20.75 9.38
N VAL A 51 16.99 -20.89 10.06
CA VAL A 51 17.06 -21.36 11.45
C VAL A 51 16.31 -20.42 12.39
N PHE A 52 16.59 -19.12 12.29
CA PHE A 52 15.96 -18.12 13.13
C PHE A 52 14.43 -18.09 12.98
N ILE A 53 13.93 -18.12 11.73
CA ILE A 53 12.50 -18.11 11.43
C ILE A 53 11.86 -19.37 12.00
N LYS A 54 12.47 -20.54 11.78
CA LYS A 54 12.00 -21.81 12.32
C LYS A 54 11.87 -21.78 13.84
N ASP A 55 12.88 -21.27 14.54
CA ASP A 55 12.91 -21.22 16.02
C ASP A 55 11.88 -20.24 16.62
N ASN A 56 11.35 -19.32 15.80
CA ASN A 56 10.43 -18.27 16.26
C ASN A 56 9.09 -18.26 15.54
N LEU A 57 8.79 -19.29 14.73
CA LEU A 57 7.61 -19.33 13.88
C LEU A 57 6.32 -19.22 14.69
N GLU A 58 6.27 -19.84 15.87
CA GLU A 58 5.09 -19.79 16.77
C GLU A 58 4.78 -18.40 17.32
N LYS A 59 5.74 -17.47 17.25
CA LYS A 59 5.57 -16.07 17.67
C LYS A 59 5.19 -15.15 16.51
N MET A 60 5.15 -15.68 15.29
CA MET A 60 4.81 -14.91 14.11
C MET A 60 3.30 -14.96 13.86
N ASP A 61 2.79 -13.88 13.30
CA ASP A 61 1.42 -13.84 12.81
C ASP A 61 1.30 -14.65 11.50
N ASN A 62 0.34 -15.58 11.46
CA ASN A 62 0.17 -16.49 10.34
C ASN A 62 -0.20 -15.79 9.02
N ASP A 63 -0.90 -14.65 9.07
CA ASP A 63 -1.23 -13.87 7.88
C ASP A 63 0.03 -13.18 7.34
N ILE A 64 0.84 -12.65 8.26
CA ILE A 64 2.09 -11.95 7.93
C ILE A 64 3.06 -12.91 7.23
N ILE A 65 3.26 -14.12 7.76
CA ILE A 65 4.18 -15.10 7.16
C ILE A 65 3.64 -15.63 5.82
N SER A 66 2.34 -15.93 5.73
CA SER A 66 1.77 -16.53 4.53
C SER A 66 1.84 -15.60 3.32
N GLY A 67 1.67 -14.29 3.56
CA GLY A 67 1.72 -13.27 2.51
C GLY A 67 3.12 -12.73 2.22
N ASN A 68 4.17 -13.24 2.89
CA ASN A 68 5.52 -12.69 2.77
C ASN A 68 6.29 -13.38 1.62
N PRO A 69 6.67 -12.65 0.55
CA PRO A 69 7.36 -13.24 -0.60
C PRO A 69 8.77 -13.76 -0.28
N SER A 70 9.37 -13.30 0.82
CA SER A 70 10.72 -13.69 1.25
C SER A 70 10.74 -14.87 2.21
N MET A 71 9.57 -15.44 2.56
CA MET A 71 9.54 -16.64 3.40
C MET A 71 10.12 -17.84 2.67
N PRO A 72 11.05 -18.60 3.28
CA PRO A 72 11.54 -19.84 2.70
C PRO A 72 10.40 -20.83 2.48
N ILE A 73 10.26 -21.35 1.26
CA ILE A 73 9.16 -22.25 0.87
C ILE A 73 9.09 -23.51 1.74
N GLU A 74 10.24 -24.10 2.09
CA GLU A 74 10.35 -25.27 2.97
C GLU A 74 9.64 -25.03 4.32
N LEU A 75 9.75 -23.82 4.89
CA LEU A 75 9.11 -23.49 6.16
C LEU A 75 7.60 -23.30 6.01
N ILE A 76 7.14 -22.86 4.83
CA ILE A 76 5.71 -22.81 4.49
C ILE A 76 5.16 -24.22 4.38
N GLU A 77 5.84 -25.09 3.63
CA GLU A 77 5.46 -26.50 3.40
C GLU A 77 5.43 -27.31 4.70
N ASP A 78 6.38 -27.08 5.61
CA ASP A 78 6.44 -27.76 6.91
C ASP A 78 5.29 -27.35 7.87
N ASN A 79 4.55 -26.26 7.59
CA ASN A 79 3.58 -25.67 8.51
C ASN A 79 2.23 -25.31 7.84
N LEU A 80 1.87 -25.98 6.75
CA LEU A 80 0.67 -25.69 5.94
C LEU A 80 -0.66 -25.69 6.72
N ASP A 81 -0.73 -26.38 7.87
CA ASP A 81 -1.89 -26.44 8.74
C ASP A 81 -2.15 -25.12 9.48
N LYS A 82 -1.12 -24.30 9.67
CA LYS A 82 -1.21 -23.00 10.36
C LYS A 82 -1.32 -21.82 9.39
N MET A 83 -0.96 -22.03 8.13
CA MET A 83 -0.88 -20.95 7.14
C MET A 83 -2.26 -20.43 6.71
N ASN A 84 -2.32 -19.12 6.43
CA ASN A 84 -3.49 -18.49 5.84
C ASN A 84 -3.46 -18.69 4.31
N TRP A 85 -4.32 -19.57 3.82
CA TRP A 85 -4.39 -19.93 2.40
C TRP A 85 -4.83 -18.77 1.47
N ALA A 86 -5.62 -17.80 1.93
CA ALA A 86 -5.88 -16.59 1.15
C ALA A 86 -4.58 -15.83 0.86
N ARG A 87 -3.76 -15.67 1.91
CA ARG A 87 -2.47 -14.97 1.82
C ARG A 87 -1.45 -15.73 0.98
N LEU A 88 -1.40 -17.06 1.10
CA LEU A 88 -0.59 -17.90 0.23
C LEU A 88 -1.04 -17.78 -1.23
N SER A 89 -2.33 -17.89 -1.52
CA SER A 89 -2.86 -17.79 -2.89
C SER A 89 -2.57 -16.44 -3.57
N TYR A 90 -2.47 -15.36 -2.80
CA TYR A 90 -2.07 -14.04 -3.30
C TYR A 90 -0.54 -13.84 -3.35
N ASN A 91 0.26 -14.76 -2.82
CA ASN A 91 1.70 -14.57 -2.68
C ASN A 91 2.42 -14.76 -4.04
N PRO A 92 3.12 -13.72 -4.56
CA PRO A 92 3.75 -13.78 -5.87
C PRO A 92 5.03 -14.65 -5.92
N SER A 93 5.58 -15.08 -4.77
CA SER A 93 6.76 -15.93 -4.75
C SER A 93 6.45 -17.43 -4.84
N LEU A 94 5.19 -17.83 -4.68
CA LEU A 94 4.77 -19.23 -4.76
C LEU A 94 4.53 -19.64 -6.21
N SER A 95 5.05 -20.82 -6.56
CA SER A 95 4.95 -21.35 -7.92
C SER A 95 3.57 -21.98 -8.20
N GLU A 96 3.22 -22.07 -9.47
CA GLU A 96 2.06 -22.85 -9.92
C GLU A 96 2.14 -24.32 -9.52
N SER A 97 3.35 -24.88 -9.43
CA SER A 97 3.55 -26.25 -8.95
C SER A 97 3.18 -26.42 -7.47
N PHE A 98 3.41 -25.40 -6.64
CA PHE A 98 2.97 -25.39 -5.24
C PHE A 98 1.44 -25.37 -5.15
N PHE A 99 0.76 -24.58 -5.99
CA PHE A 99 -0.70 -24.54 -6.00
C PHE A 99 -1.33 -25.81 -6.59
N SER A 100 -0.69 -26.40 -7.60
CA SER A 100 -1.12 -27.65 -8.23
C SER A 100 -1.16 -28.83 -7.25
N SER A 101 -0.25 -28.86 -6.27
CA SER A 101 -0.25 -29.90 -5.22
C SER A 101 -1.28 -29.67 -4.11
N HIS A 102 -1.95 -28.51 -4.08
CA HIS A 102 -2.86 -28.10 -3.00
C HIS A 102 -4.15 -27.45 -3.48
N LEU A 103 -4.67 -27.88 -4.65
CA LEU A 103 -5.83 -27.25 -5.31
C LEU A 103 -7.11 -27.21 -4.47
N ASP A 104 -7.24 -28.08 -3.45
CA ASP A 104 -8.37 -28.14 -2.52
C ASP A 104 -8.32 -27.05 -1.44
N LYS A 105 -7.13 -26.50 -1.17
CA LYS A 105 -6.91 -25.46 -0.15
C LYS A 105 -6.74 -24.07 -0.74
N VAL A 106 -6.41 -23.99 -2.03
CA VAL A 106 -6.26 -22.72 -2.76
C VAL A 106 -7.51 -21.86 -2.60
N TRP A 107 -7.29 -20.61 -2.23
CA TRP A 107 -8.36 -19.61 -2.27
C TRP A 107 -8.38 -18.96 -3.65
N TRP A 108 -9.30 -19.44 -4.50
CA TRP A 108 -9.33 -19.09 -5.92
C TRP A 108 -9.59 -17.61 -6.19
N SER A 109 -10.38 -16.92 -5.37
CA SER A 109 -10.55 -15.46 -5.50
C SER A 109 -9.21 -14.72 -5.38
N CYS A 110 -8.37 -15.10 -4.40
CA CYS A 110 -7.05 -14.51 -4.22
C CYS A 110 -6.05 -14.92 -5.31
N LEU A 111 -6.12 -16.19 -5.76
CA LEU A 111 -5.25 -16.68 -6.83
C LEU A 111 -5.60 -16.01 -8.17
N SER A 112 -6.89 -15.77 -8.44
CA SER A 112 -7.36 -15.09 -9.64
C SER A 112 -6.81 -13.67 -9.77
N GLU A 113 -6.59 -12.95 -8.66
CA GLU A 113 -5.92 -11.63 -8.69
C GLU A 113 -4.38 -11.71 -8.75
N ASN A 114 -3.81 -12.90 -8.59
CA ASN A 114 -2.37 -13.08 -8.49
C ASN A 114 -1.69 -12.98 -9.86
N LYS A 115 -0.88 -11.94 -10.03
CA LYS A 115 -0.17 -11.61 -11.28
C LYS A 115 1.01 -12.54 -11.60
N SER A 116 1.41 -13.40 -10.66
CA SER A 116 2.47 -14.39 -10.89
C SER A 116 1.97 -15.67 -11.55
N ILE A 117 0.64 -15.83 -11.69
CA ILE A 117 0.01 -17.01 -12.28
C ILE A 117 -0.24 -16.76 -13.77
N SER A 118 0.14 -17.75 -14.59
CA SER A 118 0.02 -17.72 -16.03
C SER A 118 -1.42 -17.92 -16.50
N GLU A 119 -1.69 -17.44 -17.72
CA GLU A 119 -2.94 -17.76 -18.41
C GLU A 119 -3.09 -19.27 -18.61
N GLU A 120 -2.01 -19.98 -18.95
CA GLU A 120 -2.04 -21.43 -19.16
C GLU A 120 -2.50 -22.18 -17.91
N PHE A 121 -2.09 -21.75 -16.72
CA PHE A 121 -2.56 -22.32 -15.47
C PHE A 121 -4.05 -22.08 -15.27
N PHE A 122 -4.54 -20.86 -15.56
CA PHE A 122 -5.96 -20.54 -15.48
C PHE A 122 -6.79 -21.33 -16.49
N GLU A 123 -6.31 -21.49 -17.73
CA GLU A 123 -6.97 -22.29 -18.78
C GLU A 123 -7.15 -23.76 -18.38
N GLN A 124 -6.26 -24.30 -17.54
CA GLN A 124 -6.39 -25.67 -17.01
C GLN A 124 -7.42 -25.79 -15.87
N HIS A 125 -7.85 -24.68 -15.28
CA HIS A 125 -8.67 -24.64 -14.05
C HIS A 125 -9.88 -23.70 -14.17
N LEU A 126 -10.43 -23.52 -15.37
CA LEU A 126 -11.52 -22.58 -15.66
C LEU A 126 -12.77 -22.78 -14.76
N ASP A 127 -13.01 -24.00 -14.28
CA ASP A 127 -14.11 -24.35 -13.39
C ASP A 127 -13.93 -23.84 -11.95
N LYS A 128 -12.70 -23.49 -11.58
CA LYS A 128 -12.34 -23.04 -10.23
C LYS A 128 -12.07 -21.54 -10.12
N ILE A 129 -11.74 -20.90 -11.25
CA ILE A 129 -11.47 -19.46 -11.31
C ILE A 129 -12.62 -18.67 -10.69
N ASP A 130 -12.26 -17.67 -9.91
CA ASP A 130 -13.20 -16.65 -9.51
C ASP A 130 -13.32 -15.58 -10.61
N TRP A 131 -14.37 -15.71 -11.44
CA TRP A 131 -14.61 -14.82 -12.58
C TRP A 131 -15.00 -13.39 -12.17
N GLU A 132 -15.34 -13.14 -10.90
CA GLU A 132 -15.58 -11.79 -10.39
C GLU A 132 -14.25 -11.07 -10.18
N TYR A 133 -13.28 -11.73 -9.54
CA TYR A 133 -12.00 -11.13 -9.16
C TYR A 133 -10.92 -11.21 -10.25
N ILE A 134 -11.01 -12.16 -11.19
CA ILE A 134 -10.04 -12.31 -12.31
C ILE A 134 -9.91 -11.02 -13.14
N GLY A 135 -10.96 -10.20 -13.20
CA GLY A 135 -10.96 -8.92 -13.91
C GLY A 135 -9.99 -7.88 -13.33
N LEU A 136 -9.54 -8.04 -12.08
CA LEU A 136 -8.51 -7.18 -11.47
C LEU A 136 -7.08 -7.62 -11.82
N ASN A 137 -6.91 -8.79 -12.44
CA ASN A 137 -5.60 -9.30 -12.79
C ASN A 137 -5.03 -8.55 -14.00
N THR A 138 -3.96 -7.80 -13.77
CA THR A 138 -3.33 -6.97 -14.79
C THR A 138 -2.20 -7.67 -15.54
N SER A 139 -1.96 -8.97 -15.32
CA SER A 139 -1.02 -9.77 -16.13
C SER A 139 -1.71 -10.56 -17.24
N LEU A 140 -3.04 -10.64 -17.24
CA LEU A 140 -3.82 -11.33 -18.26
C LEU A 140 -4.05 -10.42 -19.47
N SER A 141 -3.99 -11.03 -20.64
CA SER A 141 -4.20 -10.39 -21.94
C SER A 141 -5.66 -10.07 -22.21
N GLU A 142 -5.90 -9.13 -23.11
CA GLU A 142 -7.24 -8.86 -23.63
C GLU A 142 -7.82 -10.10 -24.31
N GLU A 143 -6.99 -10.84 -25.05
CA GLU A 143 -7.37 -12.07 -25.73
C GLU A 143 -7.90 -13.13 -24.75
N PHE A 144 -7.29 -13.27 -23.57
CA PHE A 144 -7.79 -14.14 -22.52
C PHE A 144 -9.23 -13.75 -22.13
N PHE A 145 -9.46 -12.47 -21.82
CA PHE A 145 -10.79 -12.00 -21.45
C PHE A 145 -11.79 -12.17 -22.61
N GLU A 146 -11.39 -11.86 -23.85
CA GLU A 146 -12.23 -12.02 -25.04
C GLU A 146 -12.66 -13.47 -25.26
N ARG A 147 -11.77 -14.45 -25.07
CA ARG A 147 -12.10 -15.88 -25.19
C ARG A 147 -13.14 -16.34 -24.17
N HIS A 148 -13.20 -15.70 -23.01
CA HIS A 148 -14.03 -16.10 -21.88
C HIS A 148 -15.17 -15.10 -21.58
N MET A 149 -15.59 -14.33 -22.58
CA MET A 149 -16.70 -13.37 -22.46
C MET A 149 -18.06 -13.99 -22.16
N ASP A 150 -18.22 -15.30 -22.39
CA ASP A 150 -19.42 -16.08 -22.03
C ASP A 150 -19.50 -16.36 -20.52
N LYS A 151 -18.39 -16.20 -19.80
CA LYS A 151 -18.32 -16.33 -18.35
C LYS A 151 -18.93 -15.13 -17.67
N ARG A 152 -19.18 -15.26 -16.37
CA ARG A 152 -19.70 -14.18 -15.52
C ARG A 152 -18.58 -13.21 -15.14
N LEU A 153 -18.01 -12.55 -16.16
CA LEU A 153 -17.03 -11.49 -15.96
C LEU A 153 -17.70 -10.30 -15.26
N ASP A 154 -17.08 -9.84 -14.17
CA ASP A 154 -17.50 -8.61 -13.51
C ASP A 154 -16.90 -7.38 -14.21
N TRP A 155 -17.78 -6.64 -14.89
CA TRP A 155 -17.42 -5.41 -15.60
C TRP A 155 -17.03 -4.28 -14.67
N TYR A 156 -17.42 -4.31 -13.39
CA TYR A 156 -16.93 -3.36 -12.41
C TYR A 156 -15.42 -3.52 -12.20
N ASN A 157 -14.95 -4.75 -11.97
CA ASN A 157 -13.53 -5.05 -11.82
C ASN A 157 -12.73 -4.88 -13.12
N LEU A 158 -13.26 -5.33 -14.26
CA LEU A 158 -12.61 -5.12 -15.57
C LEU A 158 -12.44 -3.63 -15.90
N SER A 159 -13.44 -2.79 -15.63
CA SER A 159 -13.38 -1.35 -15.89
C SER A 159 -12.35 -0.63 -15.02
N LYS A 160 -11.95 -1.24 -13.89
CA LYS A 160 -10.89 -0.75 -13.01
C LYS A 160 -9.50 -1.25 -13.45
N ASN A 161 -9.43 -2.25 -14.32
CA ASN A 161 -8.18 -2.84 -14.77
C ASN A 161 -7.37 -1.85 -15.61
N THR A 162 -6.13 -1.60 -15.21
CA THR A 162 -5.25 -0.61 -15.84
C THR A 162 -4.40 -1.20 -16.98
N SER A 163 -4.44 -2.52 -17.21
CA SER A 163 -3.73 -3.14 -18.35
C SER A 163 -4.59 -3.28 -19.60
N LEU A 164 -5.90 -3.08 -19.49
CA LEU A 164 -6.82 -3.12 -20.64
C LEU A 164 -6.82 -1.78 -21.37
N SER A 165 -6.83 -1.84 -22.70
CA SER A 165 -6.78 -0.69 -23.59
C SER A 165 -8.14 0.02 -23.71
N GLU A 166 -8.08 1.25 -24.20
CA GLU A 166 -9.28 1.99 -24.59
C GLU A 166 -10.02 1.28 -25.73
N GLU A 167 -9.30 0.65 -26.66
CA GLU A 167 -9.88 -0.12 -27.76
C GLU A 167 -10.71 -1.31 -27.24
N PHE A 168 -10.24 -2.01 -26.21
CA PHE A 168 -11.00 -3.07 -25.55
C PHE A 168 -12.32 -2.53 -24.98
N PHE A 169 -12.28 -1.42 -24.24
CA PHE A 169 -13.48 -0.83 -23.66
C PHE A 169 -14.43 -0.25 -24.72
N GLU A 170 -13.90 0.30 -25.82
CA GLU A 170 -14.68 0.85 -26.93
C GLU A 170 -15.53 -0.24 -27.62
N ARG A 171 -15.04 -1.49 -27.65
CA ARG A 171 -15.81 -2.65 -28.14
C ARG A 171 -16.95 -3.06 -27.20
N HIS A 172 -16.98 -2.58 -25.96
CA HIS A 172 -17.84 -3.08 -24.88
C HIS A 172 -18.52 -1.98 -24.04
N LEU A 173 -18.72 -0.79 -24.62
CA LEU A 173 -19.25 0.39 -23.92
C LEU A 173 -20.63 0.20 -23.26
N ASP A 174 -21.41 -0.80 -23.68
CA ASP A 174 -22.71 -1.17 -23.11
C ASP A 174 -22.58 -1.90 -21.77
N LYS A 175 -21.41 -2.48 -21.48
CA LYS A 175 -21.16 -3.29 -20.29
C LYS A 175 -20.28 -2.60 -19.26
N VAL A 176 -19.40 -1.70 -19.69
CA VAL A 176 -18.43 -1.05 -18.81
C VAL A 176 -19.09 -0.30 -17.65
N ASN A 177 -18.39 -0.27 -16.53
CA ASN A 177 -18.76 0.54 -15.39
C ASN A 177 -18.09 1.92 -15.51
N TRP A 178 -18.86 2.93 -15.91
CA TRP A 178 -18.35 4.29 -16.13
C TRP A 178 -17.81 4.97 -14.88
N TYR A 179 -18.35 4.64 -13.70
CA TYR A 179 -17.78 5.12 -12.44
C TYR A 179 -16.34 4.62 -12.26
N MET A 180 -16.07 3.36 -12.61
CA MET A 180 -14.71 2.81 -12.55
C MET A 180 -13.80 3.36 -13.64
N LEU A 181 -14.25 3.43 -14.89
CA LEU A 181 -13.46 4.01 -15.99
C LEU A 181 -13.09 5.47 -15.72
N SER A 182 -14.01 6.27 -15.17
CA SER A 182 -13.75 7.69 -14.85
C SER A 182 -12.67 7.86 -13.78
N SER A 183 -12.48 6.85 -12.93
CA SER A 183 -11.41 6.80 -11.93
C SER A 183 -10.14 6.08 -12.40
N ASN A 184 -10.16 5.47 -13.59
CA ASN A 184 -9.09 4.62 -14.07
C ASN A 184 -7.98 5.48 -14.68
N PRO A 185 -6.73 5.42 -14.16
CA PRO A 185 -5.64 6.24 -14.64
C PRO A 185 -5.11 5.83 -16.03
N SER A 186 -5.48 4.65 -16.56
CA SER A 186 -5.09 4.24 -17.92
C SER A 186 -5.97 4.86 -19.01
N MET A 187 -7.10 5.49 -18.66
CA MET A 187 -7.98 6.15 -19.62
C MET A 187 -7.47 7.56 -19.91
N SER A 188 -7.28 7.88 -21.19
CA SER A 188 -6.88 9.19 -21.65
C SER A 188 -8.03 10.19 -21.59
N GLU A 189 -7.69 11.47 -21.44
CA GLU A 189 -8.65 12.56 -21.56
C GLU A 189 -9.39 12.51 -22.91
N ALA A 190 -8.71 12.17 -24.01
CA ALA A 190 -9.32 12.08 -25.34
C ALA A 190 -10.40 10.99 -25.43
N PHE A 191 -10.20 9.84 -24.80
CA PHE A 191 -11.24 8.83 -24.68
C PHE A 191 -12.42 9.33 -23.87
N LEU A 192 -12.16 9.93 -22.71
CA LEU A 192 -13.20 10.44 -21.81
C LEU A 192 -14.00 11.60 -22.44
N GLU A 193 -13.35 12.47 -23.23
CA GLU A 193 -13.98 13.56 -23.99
C GLU A 193 -15.03 13.05 -24.99
N ARG A 194 -14.83 11.86 -25.57
CA ARG A 194 -15.80 11.25 -26.50
C ARG A 194 -17.06 10.74 -25.80
N HIS A 195 -17.03 10.55 -24.48
CA HIS A 195 -18.09 9.90 -23.69
C HIS A 195 -18.50 10.72 -22.45
N LEU A 196 -18.42 12.05 -22.52
CA LEU A 196 -18.70 12.97 -21.39
C LEU A 196 -20.12 12.85 -20.81
N ASP A 197 -21.07 12.34 -21.57
CA ASP A 197 -22.44 12.08 -21.11
C ASP A 197 -22.53 10.89 -20.14
N LYS A 198 -21.52 10.03 -20.11
CA LYS A 198 -21.49 8.80 -19.31
C LYS A 198 -20.53 8.85 -18.14
N VAL A 199 -19.48 9.69 -18.21
CA VAL A 199 -18.47 9.76 -17.15
C VAL A 199 -19.07 10.18 -15.81
N ASP A 200 -18.51 9.63 -14.74
CA ASP A 200 -18.83 10.07 -13.38
C ASP A 200 -17.91 11.24 -13.01
N TRP A 201 -18.47 12.45 -13.04
CA TRP A 201 -17.72 13.68 -12.80
C TRP A 201 -17.10 13.76 -11.40
N ALA A 202 -17.69 13.12 -10.40
CA ALA A 202 -17.15 13.11 -9.04
C ALA A 202 -15.84 12.33 -8.94
N THR A 203 -15.78 11.15 -9.57
CA THR A 203 -14.57 10.32 -9.62
C THR A 203 -13.54 10.88 -10.57
N LEU A 204 -13.96 11.41 -11.72
CA LEU A 204 -13.09 12.08 -12.67
C LEU A 204 -12.40 13.29 -12.03
N SER A 205 -13.13 14.08 -11.25
CA SER A 205 -12.61 15.28 -10.58
C SER A 205 -11.45 14.99 -9.62
N LYS A 206 -11.44 13.84 -8.94
CA LYS A 206 -10.34 13.43 -8.03
C LYS A 206 -9.26 12.58 -8.71
N ASN A 207 -9.42 12.24 -9.99
CA ASN A 207 -8.53 11.32 -10.68
C ASN A 207 -7.22 12.05 -11.03
N PRO A 208 -6.07 11.60 -10.51
CA PRO A 208 -4.79 12.28 -10.76
C PRO A 208 -4.31 12.16 -12.21
N SER A 209 -4.85 11.26 -13.03
CA SER A 209 -4.52 11.25 -14.48
C SER A 209 -5.16 12.40 -15.26
N ILE A 210 -6.12 13.11 -14.66
CA ILE A 210 -6.83 14.23 -15.29
C ILE A 210 -6.12 15.54 -14.99
N SER A 211 -5.76 16.25 -16.05
CA SER A 211 -5.03 17.51 -16.00
C SER A 211 -5.89 18.66 -15.51
N GLU A 212 -5.24 19.67 -14.91
CA GLU A 212 -5.89 20.93 -14.59
C GLU A 212 -6.55 21.58 -15.81
N LYS A 213 -5.94 21.48 -17.00
CA LYS A 213 -6.49 22.02 -18.24
C LYS A 213 -7.85 21.41 -18.57
N PHE A 214 -7.99 20.09 -18.43
CA PHE A 214 -9.25 19.40 -18.63
C PHE A 214 -10.29 19.81 -17.58
N LEU A 215 -9.89 19.91 -16.30
CA LEU A 215 -10.79 20.39 -15.26
C LEU A 215 -11.32 21.80 -15.56
N LEU A 216 -10.47 22.69 -16.09
CA LEU A 216 -10.84 24.04 -16.49
C LEU A 216 -11.79 24.06 -17.70
N SER A 217 -11.57 23.23 -18.73
CA SER A 217 -12.46 23.18 -19.89
C SER A 217 -13.85 22.65 -19.55
N HIS A 218 -13.95 21.85 -18.48
CA HIS A 218 -15.20 21.23 -18.02
C HIS A 218 -15.67 21.73 -16.65
N PHE A 219 -15.28 22.95 -16.27
CA PHE A 219 -15.46 23.48 -14.91
C PHE A 219 -16.92 23.44 -14.41
N SER A 220 -17.91 23.58 -15.30
CA SER A 220 -19.33 23.51 -14.91
C SER A 220 -19.80 22.13 -14.45
N GLN A 221 -19.06 21.07 -14.79
CA GLN A 221 -19.42 19.68 -14.48
C GLN A 221 -18.59 19.09 -13.33
N ILE A 222 -17.36 19.59 -13.11
CA ILE A 222 -16.48 19.07 -12.07
C ILE A 222 -17.03 19.31 -10.66
N ASN A 223 -16.58 18.51 -9.71
CA ASN A 223 -16.94 18.62 -8.30
C ASN A 223 -15.72 19.07 -7.47
N LEU A 224 -15.72 20.35 -7.06
CA LEU A 224 -14.60 20.99 -6.36
C LEU A 224 -14.22 20.33 -5.01
N VAL A 225 -15.18 19.67 -4.34
CA VAL A 225 -14.91 18.87 -3.13
C VAL A 225 -13.95 17.72 -3.44
N TYR A 226 -14.10 17.10 -4.62
CA TYR A 226 -13.28 15.99 -5.09
C TYR A 226 -12.01 16.44 -5.80
N VAL A 227 -12.05 17.57 -6.53
CA VAL A 227 -10.85 18.23 -7.08
C VAL A 227 -9.81 18.51 -6.01
N SER A 228 -10.23 18.78 -4.76
CA SER A 228 -9.32 18.95 -3.62
C SER A 228 -8.42 17.73 -3.33
N LYS A 229 -8.72 16.55 -3.91
CA LYS A 229 -7.89 15.33 -3.84
C LYS A 229 -7.04 15.09 -5.09
N ASN A 230 -7.25 15.86 -6.16
CA ASN A 230 -6.55 15.69 -7.41
C ASN A 230 -5.14 16.27 -7.27
N THR A 231 -4.13 15.44 -7.45
CA THR A 231 -2.70 15.83 -7.35
C THR A 231 -2.16 16.41 -8.65
N SER A 232 -2.97 16.48 -9.72
CA SER A 232 -2.62 17.19 -10.96
C SER A 232 -3.17 18.62 -10.99
N ALA A 233 -3.99 18.99 -10.01
CA ALA A 233 -4.47 20.35 -9.81
C ALA A 233 -3.42 21.16 -9.04
N SER A 234 -3.02 22.30 -9.59
CA SER A 234 -2.01 23.16 -8.97
C SER A 234 -2.51 23.83 -7.70
N GLU A 235 -1.57 24.21 -6.83
CA GLU A 235 -1.86 25.01 -5.64
C GLU A 235 -2.58 26.32 -6.01
N THR A 236 -2.15 27.03 -7.07
CA THR A 236 -2.75 28.31 -7.48
C THR A 236 -4.19 28.14 -7.95
N PHE A 237 -4.46 27.06 -8.69
CA PHE A 237 -5.82 26.71 -9.08
C PHE A 237 -6.68 26.39 -7.85
N LEU A 238 -6.21 25.57 -6.91
CA LEU A 238 -6.95 25.25 -5.69
C LEU A 238 -7.16 26.49 -4.80
N GLU A 239 -6.15 27.37 -4.68
CA GLU A 239 -6.19 28.60 -3.90
C GLU A 239 -7.21 29.61 -4.45
N SER A 240 -7.29 29.75 -5.77
CA SER A 240 -8.25 30.66 -6.41
C SER A 240 -9.73 30.22 -6.27
N HIS A 241 -9.98 28.98 -5.84
CA HIS A 241 -11.32 28.40 -5.72
C HIS A 241 -11.73 28.05 -4.29
N LEU A 242 -10.99 28.50 -3.27
CA LEU A 242 -11.25 28.16 -1.85
C LEU A 242 -12.65 28.55 -1.33
N ASP A 243 -13.27 29.55 -1.94
CA ASP A 243 -14.61 30.01 -1.54
C ASP A 243 -15.74 29.19 -2.19
N GLN A 244 -15.42 28.30 -3.14
CA GLN A 244 -16.38 27.53 -3.94
C GLN A 244 -16.56 26.10 -3.41
N ASN A 245 -16.68 25.95 -2.09
CA ASN A 245 -16.96 24.68 -1.40
C ASN A 245 -15.89 23.58 -1.64
N VAL A 246 -14.62 23.92 -1.42
CA VAL A 246 -13.52 22.95 -1.39
C VAL A 246 -13.47 22.17 -0.08
N SER A 247 -12.86 20.99 -0.10
CA SER A 247 -12.73 20.16 1.10
C SER A 247 -11.39 20.38 1.80
N TRP A 248 -11.38 21.13 2.90
CA TRP A 248 -10.17 21.33 3.74
C TRP A 248 -9.59 20.02 4.28
N LYS A 249 -10.43 19.02 4.52
CA LYS A 249 -9.96 17.67 4.87
C LYS A 249 -9.11 17.06 3.75
N ASN A 250 -9.51 17.24 2.50
CA ASN A 250 -8.80 16.71 1.33
C ASN A 250 -7.56 17.55 1.02
N LEU A 251 -7.68 18.89 1.05
CA LEU A 251 -6.54 19.81 0.90
C LEU A 251 -5.45 19.50 1.92
N CYS A 252 -5.78 19.34 3.20
CA CYS A 252 -4.78 18.97 4.22
C CYS A 252 -4.11 17.61 3.99
N LYS A 253 -4.64 16.73 3.15
CA LYS A 253 -4.01 15.46 2.78
C LYS A 253 -3.31 15.50 1.42
N ASN A 254 -3.47 16.58 0.66
CA ASN A 254 -2.94 16.70 -0.69
C ASN A 254 -1.42 16.95 -0.61
N PRO A 255 -0.58 16.06 -1.16
CA PRO A 255 0.88 16.19 -1.12
C PRO A 255 1.43 17.34 -1.97
N GLU A 256 0.62 17.93 -2.85
CA GLU A 256 1.05 18.99 -3.77
C GLU A 256 0.88 20.41 -3.20
N LEU A 257 0.30 20.53 -1.99
CA LEU A 257 0.11 21.82 -1.33
C LEU A 257 1.26 22.12 -0.39
N SER A 258 1.85 23.31 -0.55
CA SER A 258 2.97 23.79 0.24
C SER A 258 2.60 24.13 1.69
N GLU A 259 3.62 24.19 2.55
CA GLU A 259 3.48 24.77 3.88
C GLU A 259 3.02 26.24 3.83
N GLU A 260 3.45 27.02 2.83
CA GLU A 260 3.04 28.43 2.66
C GLU A 260 1.53 28.55 2.41
N PHE A 261 0.95 27.64 1.64
CA PHE A 261 -0.50 27.56 1.47
C PHE A 261 -1.20 27.37 2.82
N PHE A 262 -0.75 26.41 3.64
CA PHE A 262 -1.37 26.17 4.94
C PHE A 262 -1.15 27.32 5.93
N GLU A 263 0.02 27.97 5.88
CA GLU A 263 0.36 29.13 6.71
C GLU A 263 -0.57 30.33 6.42
N ARG A 264 -0.97 30.53 5.16
CA ARG A 264 -1.96 31.56 4.78
C ARG A 264 -3.38 31.26 5.26
N HIS A 265 -3.68 30.01 5.61
CA HIS A 265 -5.04 29.54 5.88
C HIS A 265 -5.21 28.76 7.20
N LEU A 266 -4.38 29.06 8.22
CA LEU A 266 -4.32 28.34 9.49
C LEU A 266 -5.69 28.13 10.18
N SER A 267 -6.63 29.07 10.05
CA SER A 267 -7.96 28.98 10.67
C SER A 267 -8.84 27.89 10.07
N LYS A 268 -8.59 27.49 8.82
CA LYS A 268 -9.37 26.48 8.10
C LYS A 268 -8.73 25.08 8.14
N VAL A 269 -7.43 25.02 8.46
CA VAL A 269 -6.62 23.79 8.54
C VAL A 269 -7.25 22.74 9.45
N LYS A 270 -7.27 21.48 8.97
CA LYS A 270 -7.65 20.31 9.76
C LYS A 270 -6.39 19.60 10.24
N TRP A 271 -5.86 20.04 11.39
CA TRP A 271 -4.56 19.61 11.91
C TRP A 271 -4.37 18.10 12.02
N HIS A 272 -5.38 17.36 12.47
CA HIS A 272 -5.33 15.91 12.50
C HIS A 272 -5.01 15.29 11.12
N HIS A 273 -5.57 15.83 10.03
CA HIS A 273 -5.26 15.37 8.68
C HIS A 273 -3.93 15.93 8.16
N LEU A 274 -3.64 17.19 8.47
CA LEU A 274 -2.41 17.85 8.06
C LEU A 274 -1.17 17.18 8.66
N SER A 275 -1.24 16.68 9.91
CA SER A 275 -0.11 15.98 10.55
C SER A 275 0.36 14.72 9.81
N ARG A 276 -0.46 14.16 8.91
CA ARG A 276 -0.06 13.05 8.03
C ARG A 276 0.34 13.46 6.63
N ASN A 277 0.28 14.74 6.32
CA ASN A 277 0.64 15.23 5.01
C ASN A 277 2.14 15.04 4.78
N PRO A 278 2.53 14.40 3.66
CA PRO A 278 3.94 14.16 3.34
C PRO A 278 4.73 15.42 2.97
N ALA A 279 4.05 16.51 2.59
CA ALA A 279 4.68 17.73 2.09
C ALA A 279 5.29 18.64 3.18
N LEU A 280 5.00 18.38 4.46
CA LEU A 280 5.38 19.28 5.53
C LEU A 280 6.86 19.18 5.90
N ASN A 281 7.54 20.32 5.92
CA ASN A 281 8.92 20.41 6.40
C ASN A 281 9.01 20.56 7.93
N GLU A 282 10.19 20.29 8.50
CA GLU A 282 10.41 20.39 9.95
C GLU A 282 10.14 21.81 10.49
N ALA A 283 10.51 22.86 9.74
CA ALA A 283 10.36 24.24 10.20
C ALA A 283 8.89 24.63 10.42
N PHE A 284 7.99 24.19 9.53
CA PHE A 284 6.55 24.37 9.70
C PHE A 284 6.06 23.62 10.93
N LEU A 285 6.47 22.35 11.11
CA LEU A 285 6.07 21.55 12.26
C LEU A 285 6.52 22.17 13.59
N GLU A 286 7.75 22.68 13.67
CA GLU A 286 8.30 23.33 14.87
C GLU A 286 7.51 24.59 15.26
N ARG A 287 6.96 25.33 14.29
CA ARG A 287 6.15 26.54 14.57
C ARG A 287 4.75 26.23 15.12
N HIS A 288 4.24 25.02 14.88
CA HIS A 288 2.84 24.66 15.18
C HIS A 288 2.71 23.39 16.04
N LEU A 289 3.72 23.07 16.85
CA LEU A 289 3.78 21.85 17.68
C LEU A 289 2.53 21.63 18.55
N ASP A 290 1.95 22.71 19.05
CA ASP A 290 0.78 22.72 19.93
C ASP A 290 -0.51 22.26 19.23
N LYS A 291 -0.54 22.34 17.90
CA LYS A 291 -1.72 21.99 17.08
C LYS A 291 -1.59 20.62 16.43
N LEU A 292 -0.39 20.08 16.31
CA LEU A 292 -0.14 18.81 15.63
C LEU A 292 -0.80 17.64 16.36
N ASN A 293 -1.35 16.72 15.58
CA ASN A 293 -1.76 15.43 16.09
C ASN A 293 -0.56 14.47 16.05
N TRP A 294 0.05 14.23 17.21
CA TRP A 294 1.25 13.43 17.33
C TRP A 294 1.07 11.94 17.04
N PHE A 295 -0.14 11.40 17.22
CA PHE A 295 -0.46 10.03 16.81
C PHE A 295 -0.32 9.91 15.29
N GLU A 296 -1.00 10.79 14.55
CA GLU A 296 -0.96 10.80 13.09
C GLU A 296 0.46 11.15 12.59
N LEU A 297 1.13 12.13 13.21
CA LEU A 297 2.49 12.53 12.86
C LEU A 297 3.49 11.39 13.04
N SER A 298 3.37 10.58 14.10
CA SER A 298 4.27 9.43 14.35
C SER A 298 4.17 8.37 13.25
N SER A 299 3.02 8.27 12.58
CA SER A 299 2.82 7.40 11.41
C SER A 299 3.27 8.03 10.08
N ASN A 300 3.69 9.30 10.07
CA ASN A 300 4.03 10.04 8.86
C ASN A 300 5.43 9.66 8.35
N PRO A 301 5.54 9.04 7.16
CA PRO A 301 6.82 8.53 6.66
C PRO A 301 7.80 9.61 6.20
N ASN A 302 7.37 10.86 6.06
CA ASN A 302 8.20 11.96 5.53
C ASN A 302 8.78 12.86 6.62
N VAL A 303 8.33 12.70 7.87
CA VAL A 303 8.90 13.45 9.00
C VAL A 303 10.20 12.78 9.41
N LEU A 304 11.29 13.54 9.31
CA LEU A 304 12.61 13.03 9.64
C LEU A 304 12.72 12.71 11.13
N LEU A 305 13.48 11.67 11.43
CA LEU A 305 13.72 11.25 12.79
C LEU A 305 14.49 12.28 13.63
N SER A 306 15.23 13.20 12.99
CA SER A 306 15.84 14.36 13.65
C SER A 306 14.81 15.22 14.38
N PHE A 307 13.64 15.41 13.78
CA PHE A 307 12.53 16.13 14.39
C PHE A 307 12.02 15.40 15.63
N PHE A 308 11.67 14.12 15.51
CA PHE A 308 11.15 13.32 16.63
C PHE A 308 12.14 13.22 17.81
N LYS A 309 13.46 13.19 17.55
CA LYS A 309 14.48 13.18 18.62
C LYS A 309 14.43 14.41 19.53
N LYS A 310 13.95 15.55 19.04
CA LYS A 310 13.78 16.76 19.85
C LYS A 310 12.51 16.70 20.72
N HIS A 311 11.56 15.84 20.34
CA HIS A 311 10.19 15.83 20.85
C HIS A 311 9.75 14.43 21.31
N LEU A 312 10.65 13.70 21.98
CA LEU A 312 10.45 12.29 22.37
C LEU A 312 9.19 12.04 23.21
N ASP A 313 8.84 13.02 24.05
CA ASP A 313 7.74 12.89 25.01
C ASP A 313 6.35 12.90 24.34
N TYR A 314 6.28 13.31 23.07
CA TYR A 314 5.03 13.38 22.32
C TYR A 314 4.82 12.19 21.36
N ILE A 315 5.85 11.35 21.15
CA ILE A 315 5.81 10.29 20.15
C ILE A 315 4.83 9.18 20.56
N ASN A 316 4.00 8.75 19.62
CA ASN A 316 3.31 7.47 19.74
C ASN A 316 4.23 6.35 19.22
N TRP A 317 4.85 5.61 20.15
CA TRP A 317 5.83 4.57 19.82
C TRP A 317 5.26 3.40 19.04
N TYR A 318 3.97 3.09 19.23
CA TYR A 318 3.28 2.05 18.46
C TYR A 318 3.19 2.46 16.98
N GLU A 319 2.65 3.64 16.68
CA GLU A 319 2.55 4.13 15.30
C GLU A 319 3.92 4.33 14.64
N MET A 320 4.91 4.81 15.40
CA MET A 320 6.29 4.94 14.93
C MET A 320 6.88 3.59 14.51
N SER A 321 6.59 2.51 15.26
CA SER A 321 7.08 1.17 14.94
C SER A 321 6.49 0.59 13.65
N CYS A 322 5.32 1.08 13.22
CA CYS A 322 4.65 0.66 12.00
C CYS A 322 5.00 1.54 10.78
N ASN A 323 5.85 2.56 10.93
CA ASN A 323 6.17 3.52 9.88
C ASN A 323 7.20 2.95 8.88
N LYS A 324 6.78 2.82 7.61
CA LYS A 324 7.52 2.14 6.54
C LYS A 324 8.79 2.86 6.06
N LEU A 325 8.90 4.17 6.26
CA LEU A 325 10.08 4.99 5.90
C LEU A 325 10.82 5.47 7.15
N VAL A 326 10.86 4.68 8.22
CA VAL A 326 11.93 4.78 9.22
C VAL A 326 13.01 3.77 8.81
N PRO A 327 13.95 4.12 7.89
CA PRO A 327 14.91 3.17 7.33
C PRO A 327 16.15 3.15 8.22
N GLU A 328 16.54 1.94 8.65
CA GLU A 328 17.86 1.43 9.08
C GLU A 328 18.80 2.25 10.00
N THR A 329 18.70 3.57 10.15
CA THR A 329 19.81 4.41 10.63
C THR A 329 19.75 4.86 12.08
N LYS A 330 18.73 4.53 12.91
CA LYS A 330 18.68 5.08 14.28
C LYS A 330 18.15 4.12 15.34
N ILE A 331 18.97 3.10 15.54
CA ILE A 331 19.21 2.33 16.77
C ILE A 331 19.25 3.17 18.07
N ASN A 332 19.72 4.42 18.00
CA ASN A 332 20.02 5.24 19.19
C ASN A 332 18.80 5.88 19.89
N MET A 333 17.55 5.60 19.46
CA MET A 333 16.36 6.12 20.15
C MET A 333 15.84 5.20 21.26
N PHE A 334 16.25 3.93 21.25
CA PHE A 334 15.87 2.94 22.26
C PHE A 334 16.81 2.91 23.47
N ASP A 335 18.01 3.50 23.38
CA ASP A 335 19.01 3.51 24.47
C ASP A 335 18.50 4.18 25.76
N LYS A 336 17.57 5.15 25.67
CA LYS A 336 17.00 5.81 26.86
C LYS A 336 15.92 4.95 27.55
N TYR A 337 15.26 4.05 26.83
CA TYR A 337 14.22 3.16 27.37
C TYR A 337 14.77 1.78 27.82
N LEU A 338 16.02 1.46 27.44
CA LEU A 338 16.78 0.30 27.90
C LEU A 338 17.64 0.56 29.15
N GLN A 339 17.63 1.77 29.70
CA GLN A 339 18.23 2.08 31.02
C GLN A 339 17.29 1.82 32.20
N ILE A 340 16.47 0.75 32.14
CA ILE A 340 15.70 0.22 33.27
C ILE A 340 16.12 -1.22 33.53
#